data_AF-A0ABC9TV85-F1
#
_entry.id   AF-A0ABC9TV85-F1
#
_cell.length_a   1.000
_cell.length_b   1.000
_cell.length_c   1.000
_cell.angle_alpha   90.00
_cell.angle_beta   90.00
_cell.angle_gamma   90.00
#
_symmetry.space_group_name_H-M   'P 1'
#
loop_
_entity.id
_entity.type
_entity.pdbx_description
1 polymer ?
#
loop_
_entity_poly.entity_id
_entity_poly.type
_entity_poly.pdbx_seq_one_letter_code
_entity_poly.pdbx_strand_id
1 'polypeptide(L)'
;MYEVEIRIGANANKYWGKMQFEAKKQIHKKAIEGERSASKQSNTLEALICCLKALNKPCMLSVYSTEDYIISAFQQGWFKNWKKNNWKNSHGNTIRNADQWKELWDLLQPYPHRVMKGE
;
A
#
# COMPACT_ATOMS: atom_id res chain seq x y z
N MET A 1 10.50 -13.49 13.13
CA MET A 1 9.75 -12.47 12.39
C MET A 1 9.17 -13.17 11.17
N TYR A 2 7.87 -13.12 10.93
CA TYR A 2 7.26 -13.75 9.75
C TYR A 2 7.06 -12.71 8.65
N GLU A 3 7.00 -13.18 7.41
CA GLU A 3 6.80 -12.36 6.22
C GLU A 3 5.35 -12.49 5.74
N VAL A 4 4.74 -11.36 5.41
CA VAL A 4 3.41 -11.28 4.83
C VAL A 4 3.55 -10.77 3.40
N GLU A 5 3.18 -11.63 2.45
CA GLU A 5 3.05 -11.26 1.05
C GLU A 5 1.68 -10.62 0.83
N ILE A 6 1.66 -9.39 0.32
CA ILE A 6 0.45 -8.63 0.05
C ILE A 6 0.38 -8.34 -1.44
N ARG A 7 -0.62 -8.85 -2.15
CA ARG A 7 -0.89 -8.55 -3.55
C ARG A 7 -2.12 -7.66 -3.66
N ILE A 8 -1.97 -6.45 -4.15
CA ILE A 8 -3.05 -5.47 -4.28
C ILE A 8 -3.35 -5.14 -5.74
N GLY A 9 -4.61 -4.85 -6.03
CA GLY A 9 -5.06 -4.41 -7.34
C GLY A 9 -6.37 -3.63 -7.24
N ALA A 10 -6.64 -2.80 -8.24
CA ALA A 10 -7.89 -2.05 -8.30
C ALA A 10 -8.28 -1.67 -9.73
N ASN A 11 -9.53 -1.23 -9.87
CA ASN A 11 -10.04 -0.51 -11.01
C ASN A 11 -10.85 0.72 -10.54
N ALA A 12 -11.63 1.36 -11.42
CA ALA A 12 -12.38 2.57 -11.10
C ALA A 12 -13.53 2.36 -10.08
N ASN A 13 -14.04 1.14 -9.94
CA ASN A 13 -15.24 0.84 -9.13
C ASN A 13 -14.97 -0.10 -7.96
N LYS A 14 -13.84 -0.82 -7.96
CA LYS A 14 -13.49 -1.78 -6.92
C LYS A 14 -12.00 -1.88 -6.67
N TYR A 15 -11.65 -2.36 -5.50
CA TYR A 15 -10.29 -2.71 -5.10
C TYR A 15 -10.25 -4.05 -4.39
N TRP A 16 -9.09 -4.70 -4.41
CA TRP A 16 -8.86 -5.96 -3.73
C TRP A 16 -7.42 -6.07 -3.24
N GLY A 17 -7.25 -6.84 -2.17
CA GLY A 17 -5.96 -7.14 -1.57
C GLY A 17 -5.95 -8.58 -1.08
N LYS A 18 -4.90 -9.33 -1.42
CA LYS A 18 -4.69 -10.70 -0.97
C LYS A 18 -3.42 -10.75 -0.13
N MET A 19 -3.54 -11.25 1.09
CA MET A 19 -2.46 -11.42 2.03
C MET A 19 -2.21 -12.89 2.27
N GLN A 20 -0.95 -13.29 2.26
CA GLN A 20 -0.52 -14.64 2.56
C GLN A 20 0.68 -14.58 3.50
N PHE A 21 0.71 -15.44 4.51
CA PHE A 21 1.89 -15.62 5.35
C PHE A 21 2.00 -17.06 5.83
N GLU A 22 3.23 -17.51 6.03
CA GLU A 22 3.51 -18.82 6.62
C GLU A 22 3.81 -18.67 8.12
N ALA A 23 3.10 -19.44 8.95
CA ALA A 23 3.36 -19.52 10.37
C ALA A 23 3.30 -20.98 10.81
N LYS A 24 4.33 -21.47 11.52
CA LYS A 24 4.38 -22.85 12.05
C LYS A 24 4.08 -23.94 11.01
N LYS A 25 4.60 -23.81 9.79
CA LYS A 25 4.36 -24.73 8.65
C LYS A 25 2.90 -24.76 8.15
N GLN A 26 2.10 -23.75 8.51
CA GLN A 26 0.75 -23.56 7.97
C GLN A 26 0.69 -22.26 7.16
N ILE A 27 0.07 -22.33 5.99
CA ILE A 27 -0.15 -21.17 5.12
C ILE A 27 -1.48 -20.54 5.51
N HIS A 28 -1.42 -19.29 5.98
CA HIS A 28 -2.61 -18.49 6.24
C HIS A 28 -2.84 -17.54 5.07
N LYS A 29 -4.08 -17.49 4.59
CA LYS A 29 -4.52 -16.61 3.50
C LYS A 29 -5.65 -15.74 4.00
N LYS A 30 -5.61 -14.45 3.67
CA LYS A 30 -6.67 -13.49 3.95
C LYS A 30 -6.88 -12.63 2.72
N ALA A 31 -8.12 -12.47 2.29
CA ALA A 31 -8.47 -11.58 1.20
C ALA A 31 -9.34 -10.44 1.73
N ILE A 32 -9.22 -9.30 1.09
CA ILE A 32 -10.07 -8.13 1.29
C ILE A 32 -10.52 -7.62 -0.08
N GLU A 33 -11.73 -7.12 -0.15
CA GLU A 33 -12.28 -6.46 -1.31
C GLU A 33 -13.23 -5.34 -0.86
N GLY A 34 -13.41 -4.36 -1.72
CA GLY A 34 -14.33 -3.28 -1.48
C GLY A 34 -14.74 -2.60 -2.77
N GLU A 35 -15.96 -2.06 -2.77
CA GLU A 35 -16.52 -1.31 -3.89
C GLU A 35 -16.47 0.18 -3.56
N ARG A 36 -15.86 0.95 -4.46
CA ARG A 36 -15.69 2.39 -4.34
C ARG A 36 -15.49 3.00 -5.71
N SER A 37 -16.32 3.98 -6.05
CA SER A 37 -16.17 4.77 -7.27
C SER A 37 -15.10 5.84 -7.08
N ALA A 38 -13.87 5.56 -7.51
CA ALA A 38 -12.74 6.48 -7.46
C ALA A 38 -11.70 6.12 -8.53
N SER A 39 -10.65 6.93 -8.68
CA SER A 39 -9.59 6.58 -9.64
C SER A 39 -8.87 5.28 -9.25
N LYS A 40 -8.37 4.53 -10.24
CA LYS A 40 -7.60 3.29 -10.04
C LYS A 40 -6.53 3.43 -8.96
N GLN A 41 -5.70 4.46 -9.05
CA GLN A 41 -4.66 4.78 -8.07
C GLN A 41 -5.21 4.97 -6.65
N SER A 42 -6.28 5.75 -6.49
CA SER A 42 -6.97 5.96 -5.21
C SER A 42 -7.45 4.65 -4.60
N ASN A 43 -8.02 3.79 -5.42
CA ASN A 43 -8.53 2.48 -5.01
C ASN A 43 -7.38 1.50 -4.70
N THR A 44 -6.26 1.56 -5.41
CA THR A 44 -5.07 0.76 -5.08
C THR A 44 -4.45 1.16 -3.75
N LEU A 45 -4.39 2.47 -3.45
CA LEU A 45 -3.96 2.96 -2.12
C LEU A 45 -4.92 2.46 -1.03
N GLU A 46 -6.22 2.51 -1.30
CA GLU A 46 -7.24 2.03 -0.36
C GLU A 46 -7.10 0.54 -0.05
N ALA A 47 -6.88 -0.29 -1.07
CA ALA A 47 -6.59 -1.71 -0.90
C ALA A 47 -5.39 -1.94 0.04
N LEU A 48 -4.30 -1.19 -0.16
CA LEU A 48 -3.13 -1.34 0.68
C LEU A 48 -3.41 -0.91 2.13
N ILE A 49 -4.08 0.23 2.33
CA ILE A 49 -4.48 0.72 3.65
C ILE A 49 -5.33 -0.32 4.38
N CYS A 50 -6.32 -0.90 3.70
CA CYS A 50 -7.19 -1.94 4.26
C CYS A 50 -6.40 -3.21 4.62
N CYS A 51 -5.43 -3.61 3.79
CA CYS A 51 -4.53 -4.73 4.10
C CYS A 51 -3.72 -4.45 5.36
N LEU A 52 -3.12 -3.25 5.47
CA LEU A 52 -2.31 -2.86 6.62
C LEU A 52 -3.14 -2.79 7.92
N LYS A 53 -4.34 -2.24 7.86
CA LYS A 53 -5.29 -2.19 9.00
C LYS A 53 -5.70 -3.58 9.47
N ALA A 54 -5.66 -4.58 8.60
CA ALA A 54 -5.95 -5.97 8.95
C ALA A 54 -4.78 -6.69 9.65
N LEU A 55 -3.59 -6.08 9.70
CA LEU A 55 -2.42 -6.61 10.39
C LEU A 55 -2.40 -6.14 11.84
N ASN A 56 -2.34 -7.10 12.76
CA ASN A 56 -2.37 -6.84 14.21
C ASN A 56 -1.05 -7.19 14.92
N LYS A 57 0.00 -7.53 14.16
CA LYS A 57 1.25 -8.06 14.69
C LYS A 57 2.44 -7.61 13.84
N PRO A 58 3.60 -7.31 14.47
CA PRO A 58 4.79 -6.87 13.76
C PRO A 58 5.29 -7.96 12.80
N CYS A 59 5.43 -7.61 11.53
CA CYS A 59 5.83 -8.50 10.46
C CYS A 59 6.56 -7.74 9.34
N MET A 60 7.32 -8.49 8.53
CA MET A 60 7.92 -7.97 7.30
C MET A 60 6.86 -8.00 6.19
N LEU A 61 6.69 -6.91 5.45
CA LEU A 61 5.70 -6.81 4.38
C LEU A 61 6.37 -6.84 3.01
N SER A 62 5.93 -7.77 2.16
CA SER A 62 6.30 -7.83 0.75
C SER A 62 5.07 -7.50 -0.09
N VAL A 63 4.97 -6.23 -0.49
CA VAL A 63 3.82 -5.69 -1.21
C VAL A 63 4.07 -5.75 -2.71
N TYR A 64 3.14 -6.35 -3.43
CA TYR A 64 3.10 -6.42 -4.88
C TYR A 64 1.93 -5.60 -5.39
N SER A 65 2.22 -4.61 -6.23
CA SER A 65 1.22 -3.76 -6.88
C SER A 65 1.38 -3.83 -8.38
N THR A 66 0.29 -3.59 -9.11
CA THR A 66 0.31 -3.41 -10.57
C THR A 66 0.36 -1.94 -10.98
N GLU A 67 0.32 -1.00 -10.02
CA GLU A 67 0.38 0.44 -10.28
C GLU A 67 1.83 0.97 -10.21
N ASP A 68 2.41 1.26 -11.38
CA ASP A 68 3.80 1.77 -11.51
C ASP A 68 4.07 3.04 -10.68
N TYR A 69 3.08 3.92 -10.55
CA TYR A 69 3.22 5.14 -9.74
C TYR A 69 3.45 4.80 -8.26
N ILE A 70 2.72 3.82 -7.73
CA ILE A 70 2.86 3.42 -6.32
C ILE A 70 4.23 2.77 -6.12
N ILE A 71 4.60 1.84 -7.00
CA ILE A 71 5.91 1.18 -6.96
C ILE A 71 7.04 2.22 -7.00
N SER A 72 6.97 3.18 -7.92
CA SER A 72 7.96 4.24 -8.06
C SER A 72 8.04 5.12 -6.81
N ALA A 73 6.90 5.48 -6.20
CA ALA A 73 6.87 6.27 -4.98
C ALA A 73 7.63 5.61 -3.82
N PHE A 74 7.49 4.28 -3.69
CA PHE A 74 8.20 3.49 -2.68
C PHE A 74 9.67 3.31 -3.01
N GLN A 75 10.00 2.91 -4.25
CA GLN A 75 11.38 2.64 -4.65
C GLN A 75 12.25 3.92 -4.64
N GLN A 76 11.68 5.04 -5.08
CA GLN A 76 12.38 6.33 -5.10
C GLN A 76 12.28 7.09 -3.77
N GLY A 77 11.53 6.56 -2.79
CA GLY A 77 11.40 7.18 -1.47
C GLY A 77 10.73 8.56 -1.48
N TRP A 78 9.76 8.79 -2.38
CA TRP A 78 9.09 10.09 -2.56
C TRP A 78 8.43 10.63 -1.28
N PHE A 79 7.99 9.73 -0.40
CA PHE A 79 7.41 10.05 0.91
C PHE A 79 8.22 11.07 1.71
N LYS A 80 9.55 10.94 1.72
CA LYS A 80 10.43 11.86 2.45
C LYS A 80 10.34 13.27 1.88
N ASN A 81 10.34 13.40 0.56
CA ASN A 81 10.24 14.68 -0.12
C ASN A 81 8.84 15.29 0.01
N TRP A 82 7.79 14.47 -0.16
CA TRP A 82 6.42 14.90 0.04
C TRP A 82 6.18 15.37 1.46
N LYS A 83 6.62 14.62 2.48
CA LYS A 83 6.48 15.03 3.87
C LYS A 83 7.21 16.35 4.15
N LYS A 84 8.43 16.53 3.61
CA LYS A 84 9.19 17.79 3.74
C LYS A 84 8.48 18.97 3.07
N ASN A 85 7.83 18.75 1.94
CA ASN A 85 7.15 19.79 1.15
C ASN A 85 5.65 19.88 1.45
N ASN A 86 5.19 19.47 2.64
CA ASN A 86 3.78 19.50 3.04
C ASN A 86 2.84 18.84 2.02
N TRP A 87 3.27 17.72 1.45
CA TRP A 87 2.55 16.93 0.45
C TRP A 87 2.24 17.68 -0.84
N LYS A 88 3.15 18.58 -1.23
CA LYS A 88 3.10 19.31 -2.50
C LYS A 88 4.14 18.78 -3.48
N ASN A 89 3.82 18.87 -4.77
CA ASN A 89 4.75 18.61 -5.86
C ASN A 89 5.69 19.81 -6.09
N SER A 90 6.63 19.67 -7.03
CA SER A 90 7.57 20.74 -7.40
C SER A 90 6.92 22.03 -7.91
N HIS A 91 5.67 21.95 -8.36
CA HIS A 91 4.88 23.08 -8.85
C HIS A 91 4.04 23.75 -7.75
N GLY A 92 4.23 23.36 -6.48
CA GLY A 92 3.49 23.90 -5.34
C GLY A 92 2.05 23.39 -5.18
N ASN A 93 1.61 22.48 -6.06
CA ASN A 93 0.28 21.89 -6.00
C ASN A 93 0.29 20.66 -5.08
N THR A 94 -0.78 20.47 -4.33
CA THR A 94 -0.97 19.27 -3.50
C THR A 94 -0.91 18.02 -4.38
N ILE A 95 -0.14 17.01 -3.96
CA ILE A 95 -0.06 15.76 -4.71
C ILE A 95 -1.41 15.06 -4.75
N ARG A 96 -1.64 14.30 -5.82
CA ARG A 96 -2.84 13.48 -5.93
C ARG A 96 -2.87 12.46 -4.79
N ASN A 97 -4.04 12.30 -4.17
CA ASN A 97 -4.27 11.36 -3.07
C ASN A 97 -3.41 11.63 -1.82
N ALA A 98 -3.01 12.89 -1.57
CA ALA A 98 -2.15 13.27 -0.45
C ALA A 98 -2.60 12.70 0.91
N ASP A 99 -3.90 12.72 1.21
CA ASP A 99 -4.41 12.23 2.49
C ASP A 99 -4.31 10.70 2.63
N GLN A 100 -4.59 9.94 1.56
CA GLN A 100 -4.36 8.49 1.56
C GLN A 100 -2.88 8.16 1.69
N TRP A 101 -1.99 8.94 1.06
CA TRP A 101 -0.55 8.76 1.19
C TRP A 101 -0.05 9.04 2.61
N LYS A 102 -0.60 10.05 3.29
CA LYS A 102 -0.30 10.34 4.71
C LYS A 102 -0.69 9.17 5.59
N GLU A 103 -1.92 8.69 5.45
CA GLU A 103 -2.45 7.56 6.23
C GLU A 103 -1.63 6.30 5.98
N LEU A 104 -1.34 6.00 4.71
CA LEU A 104 -0.51 4.86 4.34
C LEU A 104 0.89 4.94 4.97
N TRP A 105 1.51 6.11 4.95
CA TRP A 105 2.85 6.31 5.51
C TRP A 105 2.88 6.09 7.03
N ASP A 106 1.84 6.55 7.74
CA ASP A 106 1.68 6.36 9.18
C ASP A 106 1.54 4.87 9.53
N LEU A 107 0.64 4.18 8.83
CA LEU A 107 0.42 2.74 9.00
C LEU A 107 1.66 1.90 8.70
N LEU A 108 2.55 2.37 7.82
CA LEU A 108 3.78 1.66 7.46
C LEU A 108 4.96 1.90 8.40
N GLN A 109 4.94 2.94 9.24
CA GLN A 109 6.04 3.21 10.19
C GLN A 109 6.45 2.00 11.05
N PRO A 110 5.53 1.22 11.64
CA PRO A 110 5.91 0.08 12.48
C PRO A 110 6.32 -1.16 11.68
N TYR A 111 6.11 -1.19 10.35
CA TYR A 111 6.32 -2.38 9.54
C TYR A 111 7.50 -2.21 8.59
N PRO A 112 8.58 -3.00 8.72
CA PRO A 112 9.57 -3.09 7.66
C PRO A 112 8.88 -3.63 6.39
N HIS A 113 9.03 -2.91 5.28
CA HIS A 113 8.27 -3.18 4.06
C HIS A 113 9.12 -3.05 2.81
N ARG A 114 8.72 -3.79 1.77
CA ARG A 114 9.28 -3.76 0.42
C ARG A 114 8.14 -3.70 -0.56
N VAL A 115 8.27 -2.87 -1.58
CA VAL A 115 7.25 -2.75 -2.63
C VAL A 115 7.86 -3.13 -3.97
N MET A 116 7.22 -4.08 -4.64
CA MET A 116 7.68 -4.70 -5.87
C MET A 116 6.56 -4.64 -6.92
N LYS A 117 6.96 -4.72 -8.18
CA LYS A 117 6.02 -4.91 -9.28
C LYS A 117 5.46 -6.32 -9.19
N GLY A 118 4.14 -6.43 -9.11
CA GLY A 118 3.43 -7.71 -9.24
C GLY A 118 3.25 -8.07 -10.71
N GLU A 119 3.33 -9.37 -10.99
CA GLU A 119 2.89 -9.97 -12.26
C GLU A 119 1.36 -10.06 -12.34
#